data_AF-A0A5C6ANN9-F1
#
_entry.id   AF-A0A5C6ANN9-F1
#
_cell.length_a   1.000
_cell.length_b   1.000
_cell.length_c   1.000
_cell.angle_alpha   90.00
_cell.angle_beta   90.00
_cell.angle_gamma   90.00
#
_symmetry.space_group_name_H-M   'P 1'
#
loop_
_entity.id
_entity.type
_entity.pdbx_description
1 polymer ?
#
loop_
_entity_poly.entity_id
_entity_poly.type
_entity_poly.pdbx_seq_one_letter_code
_entity_poly.pdbx_strand_id
1 'polypeptide(L)'
;MLLPYGTDAPLYHYPVTTVVCILINVAMFLVTGMGQSFGFCPLLTESDFRYLALEFDQINPIQWVTAAFMHASWMHLVGNMVFLWCFGIVVEGKIGALKFAGLYLCIALADGAIGQIPMYFISGEGCALGASGVIFALMAVALIWAPENDIHCVFWWRYLYTRQVDLPIYAFAGFYFALQLIPLAIFGVRMSSELLHLMGMSVGFPFAIVMLRRGWVDCEGWDLFSRYHDRTKGSSKKLETILGEARERASGQQALNLIRSNPAAFNPPAQATAAAKQWTPEVAPCDVEFEFQFCWALDASDLDGAQRNYDELVRLDRTGEIDIATLVKFVDLLASHKRYRDSLAPLSILARRRGTIGHLAALRMAKIYLRVLRDSKAAQRVLSEMRAPWAPKINQKRNQIILQIQSTGYTDQPT
;
A
#
# COMPACT_ATOMS: atom_id res chain seq x y z
N MET A 1 -0.82 -20.65 -19.58
CA MET A 1 -1.38 -19.37 -19.09
C MET A 1 -1.19 -19.31 -17.59
N LEU A 2 -0.81 -18.16 -17.03
CA LEU A 2 -0.79 -17.94 -15.57
C LEU A 2 -2.22 -17.61 -15.16
N LEU A 3 -2.93 -18.58 -14.57
CA LEU A 3 -4.31 -18.37 -14.13
C LEU A 3 -4.30 -18.03 -12.64
N PRO A 4 -4.66 -16.80 -12.24
CA PRO A 4 -4.70 -16.44 -10.83
C PRO A 4 -5.93 -17.08 -10.16
N TYR A 5 -5.86 -17.38 -8.87
CA TYR A 5 -7.01 -17.91 -8.11
C TYR A 5 -7.16 -17.31 -6.71
N GLY A 6 -6.15 -16.61 -6.21
CA GLY A 6 -6.17 -16.02 -4.88
C GLY A 6 -5.03 -15.02 -4.66
N THR A 7 -4.95 -14.49 -3.44
CA THR A 7 -3.91 -13.54 -3.03
C THR A 7 -3.63 -13.65 -1.54
N ASP A 8 -2.44 -13.25 -1.12
CA ASP A 8 -2.07 -13.09 0.28
C ASP A 8 -2.42 -11.70 0.86
N ALA A 9 -3.01 -10.82 0.04
CA ALA A 9 -3.42 -9.50 0.46
C ALA A 9 -4.44 -9.58 1.61
N PRO A 10 -4.24 -8.80 2.70
CA PRO A 10 -5.15 -8.82 3.83
C PRO A 10 -6.54 -8.32 3.41
N LEU A 11 -7.56 -9.15 3.62
CA LEU A 11 -8.96 -8.82 3.36
C LEU A 11 -9.57 -8.20 4.64
N TYR A 12 -9.74 -6.88 4.66
CA TYR A 12 -10.36 -6.19 5.80
C TYR A 12 -11.90 -6.17 5.73
N HIS A 13 -12.44 -6.34 4.52
CA HIS A 13 -13.87 -6.37 4.24
C HIS A 13 -14.19 -7.58 3.37
N TYR A 14 -15.41 -8.11 3.52
CA TYR A 14 -15.91 -9.18 2.65
C TYR A 14 -16.12 -8.65 1.22
N PRO A 15 -15.81 -9.45 0.18
CA PRO A 15 -15.85 -9.01 -1.21
C PRO A 15 -17.26 -9.08 -1.81
N VAL A 16 -18.22 -8.39 -1.19
CA VAL A 16 -19.65 -8.43 -1.57
C VAL A 16 -19.86 -7.89 -2.97
N THR A 17 -19.33 -6.71 -3.27
CA THR A 17 -19.52 -6.06 -4.56
C THR A 17 -18.79 -6.82 -5.67
N THR A 18 -17.61 -7.39 -5.41
CA THR A 18 -16.90 -8.26 -6.37
C THR A 18 -17.79 -9.45 -6.76
N VAL A 19 -18.40 -10.13 -5.78
CA VAL A 19 -19.33 -11.23 -6.04
C VAL A 19 -20.56 -10.73 -6.80
N VAL A 20 -21.15 -9.60 -6.42
CA VAL A 20 -22.30 -9.02 -7.13
C VAL A 20 -21.96 -8.68 -8.58
N CYS A 21 -20.81 -8.06 -8.85
CA CYS A 21 -20.35 -7.80 -10.21
C CYS A 21 -20.19 -9.10 -11.00
N ILE A 22 -19.62 -10.15 -10.41
CA ILE A 22 -19.51 -11.46 -11.06
C ILE A 22 -20.90 -12.00 -11.41
N LEU A 23 -21.85 -11.96 -10.48
CA LEU A 23 -23.22 -12.44 -10.71
C LEU A 23 -23.93 -11.64 -11.80
N ILE A 24 -23.77 -10.31 -11.84
CA ILE A 24 -24.32 -9.45 -12.90
C ILE A 24 -23.72 -9.82 -14.26
N ASN A 25 -22.40 -10.01 -14.33
CA ASN A 25 -21.72 -10.41 -15.58
C ASN A 25 -22.22 -11.77 -16.09
N VAL A 26 -22.38 -12.75 -15.19
CA VAL A 26 -22.94 -14.06 -15.53
C VAL A 26 -24.39 -13.91 -16.01
N ALA A 27 -25.23 -13.16 -15.31
CA ALA A 27 -26.61 -12.93 -15.70
C ALA A 27 -26.72 -12.25 -17.07
N MET A 28 -25.94 -11.18 -17.29
CA MET A 28 -25.88 -10.48 -18.58
C MET A 28 -25.44 -11.43 -19.69
N PHE A 29 -24.39 -12.22 -19.47
CA PHE A 29 -23.94 -13.20 -20.46
C PHE A 29 -25.01 -14.26 -20.79
N LEU A 30 -25.79 -14.72 -19.81
CA LEU A 30 -26.90 -15.65 -20.06
C LEU A 30 -28.02 -15.01 -20.89
N VAL A 31 -28.31 -13.74 -20.64
CA VAL A 31 -29.35 -12.97 -21.36
C VAL A 31 -28.91 -12.61 -22.78
N THR A 32 -27.64 -12.24 -22.99
CA THR A 32 -27.13 -11.67 -24.25
C THR A 32 -26.22 -12.62 -25.04
N GLY A 33 -25.23 -13.24 -24.39
CA GLY A 33 -24.14 -13.98 -25.05
C GLY A 33 -24.41 -15.48 -25.28
N MET A 34 -25.21 -16.11 -24.42
CA MET A 34 -25.52 -17.55 -24.53
C MET A 34 -26.31 -17.87 -25.81
N GLY A 35 -27.18 -16.95 -26.26
CA GLY A 35 -27.96 -17.12 -27.47
C GLY A 35 -27.11 -17.10 -28.74
N GLN A 36 -26.12 -16.21 -28.83
CA GLN A 36 -25.21 -16.13 -29.98
C GLN A 36 -24.22 -17.30 -30.07
N SER A 37 -23.79 -17.87 -28.93
CA SER A 37 -22.78 -18.95 -28.93
C SER A 37 -23.36 -20.36 -29.15
N PHE A 38 -24.64 -20.60 -28.86
CA PHE A 38 -25.25 -21.94 -28.90
C PHE A 38 -26.58 -22.02 -29.67
N GLY A 39 -27.01 -20.94 -30.34
CA GLY A 39 -28.29 -20.91 -31.05
C GLY A 39 -29.51 -20.99 -30.13
N PHE A 40 -29.34 -20.71 -28.84
CA PHE A 40 -30.48 -20.41 -27.96
C PHE A 40 -31.07 -19.07 -28.40
N CYS A 41 -32.39 -18.87 -28.30
CA CYS A 41 -32.98 -17.57 -28.56
C CYS A 41 -32.50 -16.60 -27.45
N PRO A 42 -31.64 -15.61 -27.75
CA PRO A 42 -31.28 -14.64 -26.73
C PRO A 42 -32.56 -13.93 -26.29
N LEU A 43 -32.68 -13.64 -24.99
CA LEU A 43 -33.82 -12.88 -24.46
C LEU A 43 -33.88 -11.46 -25.07
N LEU A 44 -32.76 -11.02 -25.66
CA LEU A 44 -32.51 -9.73 -26.28
C LEU A 44 -32.14 -9.90 -27.77
N THR A 45 -32.57 -8.96 -28.61
CA THR A 45 -32.27 -8.96 -30.05
C THR A 45 -30.82 -8.57 -30.35
N GLU A 46 -30.36 -8.79 -31.59
CA GLU A 46 -29.07 -8.28 -32.08
C GLU A 46 -28.94 -6.76 -31.90
N SER A 47 -30.01 -6.00 -32.13
CA SER A 47 -30.03 -4.55 -31.89
C SER A 47 -29.85 -4.20 -30.42
N ASP A 48 -30.43 -4.97 -29.50
CA ASP A 48 -30.26 -4.75 -28.06
C ASP A 48 -28.82 -5.06 -27.63
N PHE A 49 -28.21 -6.11 -28.18
CA PHE A 49 -26.81 -6.43 -27.94
C PHE A 49 -25.89 -5.27 -28.35
N ARG A 50 -26.07 -4.76 -29.57
CA ARG A 50 -25.29 -3.62 -30.10
C ARG A 50 -25.55 -2.32 -29.33
N TYR A 51 -26.75 -2.15 -28.78
CA TYR A 51 -27.05 -1.01 -27.92
C TYR A 51 -26.25 -1.04 -26.61
N LEU A 52 -25.93 -2.24 -26.10
CA LEU A 52 -25.18 -2.44 -24.85
C LEU A 52 -23.66 -2.53 -25.04
N ALA A 53 -23.18 -2.92 -26.21
CA ALA A 53 -21.76 -3.03 -26.54
C ALA A 53 -21.17 -1.69 -27.02
N LEU A 54 -19.87 -1.50 -26.88
CA LEU A 54 -19.18 -0.28 -27.27
C LEU A 54 -18.96 -0.28 -28.79
N GLU A 55 -19.74 0.48 -29.55
CA GLU A 55 -19.69 0.48 -31.03
C GLU A 55 -18.78 1.59 -31.58
N PHE A 56 -18.26 1.36 -32.79
CA PHE A 56 -17.57 2.37 -33.60
C PHE A 56 -18.55 3.41 -34.14
N ASP A 57 -18.01 4.54 -34.62
CA ASP A 57 -18.73 5.62 -35.32
C ASP A 57 -19.87 6.29 -34.50
N GLN A 58 -19.96 6.03 -33.20
CA GLN A 58 -20.90 6.69 -32.30
C GLN A 58 -20.30 6.96 -30.92
N ILE A 59 -20.93 7.90 -30.20
CA ILE A 59 -20.67 8.14 -28.79
C ILE A 59 -21.98 7.90 -28.03
N ASN A 60 -21.99 6.88 -27.18
CA ASN A 60 -23.14 6.56 -26.35
C ASN A 60 -22.67 6.29 -24.91
N PRO A 61 -22.82 7.26 -23.98
CA PRO A 61 -22.36 7.12 -22.60
C PRO A 61 -22.97 5.94 -21.84
N ILE A 62 -24.14 5.43 -22.26
CA ILE A 62 -24.72 4.21 -21.67
C ILE A 62 -23.79 3.01 -21.93
N GLN A 63 -23.22 2.93 -23.13
CA GLN A 63 -22.29 1.86 -23.53
C GLN A 63 -21.02 1.84 -22.70
N TRP A 64 -20.59 2.99 -22.17
CA TRP A 64 -19.38 3.06 -21.36
C TRP A 64 -19.49 2.19 -20.10
N VAL A 65 -20.70 2.08 -19.54
CA VAL A 65 -20.95 1.22 -18.38
C VAL A 65 -21.42 -0.15 -18.81
N THR A 66 -22.38 -0.25 -19.73
CA THR A 66 -23.01 -1.53 -20.08
C THR A 66 -22.04 -2.49 -20.77
N ALA A 67 -21.12 -1.98 -21.59
CA ALA A 67 -20.15 -2.83 -22.31
C ALA A 67 -19.21 -3.58 -21.36
N ALA A 68 -18.94 -3.03 -20.17
CA ALA A 68 -18.14 -3.68 -19.14
C ALA A 68 -18.81 -4.95 -18.57
N PHE A 69 -20.11 -5.14 -18.78
CA PHE A 69 -20.87 -6.30 -18.32
C PHE A 69 -21.20 -7.32 -19.42
N MET A 70 -20.82 -7.03 -20.67
CA MET A 70 -21.12 -7.85 -21.85
C MET A 70 -19.96 -8.78 -22.18
N HIS A 71 -20.23 -10.02 -22.61
CA HIS A 71 -19.19 -11.01 -22.93
C HIS A 71 -19.54 -11.80 -24.20
N ALA A 72 -18.54 -12.01 -25.08
CA ALA A 72 -18.73 -12.65 -26.39
C ALA A 72 -18.67 -14.19 -26.36
N SER A 73 -18.09 -14.79 -25.32
CA SER A 73 -17.97 -16.26 -25.21
C SER A 73 -17.76 -16.71 -23.76
N TRP A 74 -17.95 -18.01 -23.51
CA TRP A 74 -17.69 -18.61 -22.19
C TRP A 74 -16.26 -18.40 -21.72
N MET A 75 -15.27 -18.59 -22.61
CA MET A 75 -13.86 -18.42 -22.25
C MET A 75 -13.56 -16.96 -21.90
N HIS A 76 -14.18 -16.01 -22.61
CA HIS A 76 -14.05 -14.59 -22.32
C HIS A 76 -14.66 -14.25 -20.95
N LEU A 77 -15.88 -14.72 -20.66
CA LEU A 77 -16.52 -14.53 -19.36
C LEU A 77 -15.70 -15.14 -18.22
N VAL A 78 -15.39 -16.43 -18.30
CA VAL A 78 -14.68 -17.15 -17.23
C VAL A 78 -13.32 -16.53 -16.97
N GLY A 79 -12.58 -16.17 -18.02
CA GLY A 79 -11.30 -15.48 -17.90
C GLY A 79 -11.43 -14.16 -17.14
N ASN A 80 -12.40 -13.32 -17.49
CA ASN A 80 -12.64 -12.06 -16.81
C ASN A 80 -13.08 -12.26 -15.35
N MET A 81 -13.95 -13.23 -15.06
CA MET A 81 -14.42 -13.44 -13.68
C MET A 81 -13.30 -13.91 -12.75
N VAL A 82 -12.38 -14.73 -13.25
CA VAL A 82 -11.20 -15.16 -12.50
C VAL A 82 -10.30 -13.97 -12.16
N PHE A 83 -10.04 -13.08 -13.11
CA PHE A 83 -9.23 -11.89 -12.86
C PHE A 83 -9.95 -10.86 -11.99
N LEU A 84 -11.25 -10.66 -12.21
CA LEU A 84 -12.09 -9.80 -11.40
C LEU A 84 -12.13 -10.27 -9.95
N TRP A 85 -12.20 -11.58 -9.72
CA TRP A 85 -12.07 -12.13 -8.37
C TRP A 85 -10.72 -11.74 -7.75
N CYS A 86 -9.61 -12.04 -8.40
CA CYS A 86 -8.28 -11.81 -7.83
C CYS A 86 -7.97 -10.33 -7.54
N PHE A 87 -8.32 -9.41 -8.44
CA PHE A 87 -8.07 -7.99 -8.22
C PHE A 87 -9.19 -7.29 -7.45
N GLY A 88 -10.43 -7.73 -7.63
CA GLY A 88 -11.60 -7.21 -6.90
C GLY A 88 -11.45 -7.41 -5.40
N ILE A 89 -11.08 -8.63 -4.94
CA ILE A 89 -10.89 -8.88 -3.50
C ILE A 89 -9.78 -8.03 -2.89
N VAL A 90 -8.69 -7.75 -3.62
CA VAL A 90 -7.58 -6.90 -3.13
C VAL A 90 -8.06 -5.46 -2.94
N VAL A 91 -8.74 -4.91 -3.95
CA VAL A 91 -9.17 -3.51 -3.95
C VAL A 91 -10.35 -3.33 -3.00
N GLU A 92 -11.40 -4.14 -3.09
CA GLU A 92 -12.57 -4.12 -2.21
C GLU A 92 -12.18 -4.40 -0.75
N GLY A 93 -11.26 -5.33 -0.51
CA GLY A 93 -10.75 -5.63 0.81
C GLY A 93 -10.19 -4.38 1.51
N LYS A 94 -9.55 -3.46 0.79
CA LYS A 94 -8.96 -2.23 1.34
C LYS A 94 -9.97 -1.09 1.55
N ILE A 95 -10.94 -0.91 0.66
CA ILE A 95 -11.85 0.26 0.69
C ILE A 95 -13.29 -0.05 1.11
N GLY A 96 -13.67 -1.33 1.16
CA GLY A 96 -15.02 -1.79 1.46
C GLY A 96 -15.97 -1.74 0.27
N ALA A 97 -17.08 -2.47 0.40
CA ALA A 97 -18.01 -2.77 -0.69
C ALA A 97 -18.60 -1.54 -1.41
N LEU A 98 -19.08 -0.54 -0.66
CA LEU A 98 -19.74 0.64 -1.24
C LEU A 98 -18.77 1.53 -2.02
N LYS A 99 -17.56 1.77 -1.47
CA LYS A 99 -16.53 2.54 -2.17
C LYS A 99 -16.02 1.80 -3.41
N PHE A 100 -15.89 0.48 -3.31
CA PHE A 100 -15.52 -0.35 -4.45
C PHE A 100 -16.59 -0.34 -5.55
N ALA A 101 -17.88 -0.36 -5.21
CA ALA A 101 -18.96 -0.22 -6.19
C ALA A 101 -18.86 1.12 -6.95
N GLY A 102 -18.69 2.23 -6.22
CA GLY A 102 -18.47 3.54 -6.81
C GLY A 102 -17.21 3.58 -7.70
N LEU A 103 -16.10 3.03 -7.21
CA LEU A 103 -14.85 2.96 -7.97
C LEU A 103 -15.01 2.13 -9.25
N TYR A 104 -15.63 0.96 -9.18
CA TYR A 104 -15.86 0.08 -10.33
C TYR A 104 -16.68 0.81 -11.41
N LEU A 105 -17.76 1.48 -11.03
CA LEU A 105 -18.60 2.23 -11.97
C LEU A 105 -17.88 3.46 -12.55
N CYS A 106 -17.11 4.20 -11.74
CA CYS A 106 -16.30 5.32 -12.22
C CYS A 106 -15.21 4.86 -13.18
N ILE A 107 -14.58 3.71 -12.91
CA ILE A 107 -13.61 3.10 -13.83
C ILE A 107 -14.31 2.67 -15.11
N ALA A 108 -15.45 1.97 -15.05
CA ALA A 108 -16.19 1.56 -16.24
C ALA A 108 -16.56 2.78 -17.11
N LEU A 109 -17.08 3.84 -16.50
CA LEU A 109 -17.39 5.08 -17.20
C LEU A 109 -16.16 5.69 -17.89
N ALA A 110 -15.03 5.79 -17.18
CA ALA A 110 -13.81 6.38 -17.71
C ALA A 110 -13.13 5.50 -18.78
N ASP A 111 -13.11 4.19 -18.58
CA ASP A 111 -12.59 3.17 -19.52
C ASP A 111 -13.43 3.13 -20.80
N GLY A 112 -14.75 3.13 -20.68
CA GLY A 112 -15.65 3.21 -21.82
C GLY A 112 -15.51 4.52 -22.59
N ALA A 113 -15.37 5.65 -21.90
CA ALA A 113 -15.14 6.94 -22.55
C ALA A 113 -13.79 6.98 -23.28
N ILE A 114 -12.70 6.61 -22.60
CA ILE A 114 -11.37 6.63 -23.21
C ILE A 114 -11.29 5.67 -24.39
N GLY A 115 -12.00 4.53 -24.36
CA GLY A 115 -12.08 3.57 -25.45
C GLY A 115 -12.94 4.04 -26.63
N GLN A 116 -14.15 4.54 -26.37
CA GLN A 116 -15.10 4.89 -27.43
C GLN A 116 -14.74 6.18 -28.16
N ILE A 117 -14.15 7.17 -27.48
CA ILE A 117 -13.79 8.45 -28.11
C ILE A 117 -12.86 8.21 -29.32
N PRO A 118 -11.77 7.44 -29.23
CA PRO A 118 -10.97 7.07 -30.40
C PRO A 118 -11.73 6.21 -31.42
N MET A 119 -12.60 5.30 -30.99
CA MET A 119 -13.43 4.48 -31.90
C MET A 119 -14.41 5.31 -32.73
N TYR A 120 -14.77 6.52 -32.27
CA TYR A 120 -15.57 7.44 -33.06
C TYR A 120 -14.79 8.11 -34.20
N PHE A 121 -13.49 8.34 -34.00
CA PHE A 121 -12.63 9.00 -35.00
C PHE A 121 -11.89 8.03 -35.92
N ILE A 122 -11.78 6.76 -35.51
CA ILE A 122 -11.10 5.71 -36.26
C ILE A 122 -12.15 4.81 -36.87
N SER A 123 -12.19 4.74 -38.21
CA SER A 123 -13.06 3.82 -38.93
C SER A 123 -12.73 2.37 -38.54
N GLY A 124 -13.73 1.62 -38.11
CA GLY A 124 -13.58 0.22 -37.72
C GLY A 124 -14.93 -0.49 -37.78
N GLU A 125 -14.89 -1.82 -37.83
CA GLU A 125 -16.10 -2.65 -37.80
C GLU A 125 -16.16 -3.44 -36.49
N GLY A 126 -17.38 -3.65 -35.98
CA GLY A 126 -17.64 -4.46 -34.79
C GLY A 126 -17.89 -3.63 -33.53
N CYS A 127 -17.71 -4.26 -32.37
CA CYS A 127 -17.90 -3.63 -31.07
C CYS A 127 -16.87 -4.15 -30.06
N ALA A 128 -16.57 -3.34 -29.05
CA ALA A 128 -15.80 -3.74 -27.88
C ALA A 128 -16.74 -4.01 -26.70
N LEU A 129 -16.41 -5.05 -25.94
CA LEU A 129 -17.17 -5.49 -24.77
C LEU A 129 -16.28 -6.33 -23.87
N GLY A 130 -16.67 -6.43 -22.59
CA GLY A 130 -15.96 -7.21 -21.59
C GLY A 130 -15.56 -6.38 -20.39
N ALA A 131 -15.52 -7.02 -19.23
CA ALA A 131 -15.04 -6.40 -18.00
C ALA A 131 -13.52 -6.14 -17.99
N SER A 132 -12.79 -6.56 -19.04
CA SER A 132 -11.34 -6.62 -19.06
C SER A 132 -10.67 -5.25 -18.92
N GLY A 133 -11.18 -4.19 -19.56
CA GLY A 133 -10.64 -2.84 -19.38
C GLY A 133 -10.70 -2.36 -17.92
N VAL A 134 -11.86 -2.55 -17.28
CA VAL A 134 -12.05 -2.30 -15.84
C VAL A 134 -11.11 -3.17 -14.99
N ILE A 135 -10.94 -4.45 -15.33
CA ILE A 135 -10.03 -5.36 -14.62
C ILE A 135 -8.57 -4.89 -14.74
N PHE A 136 -8.13 -4.44 -15.92
CA PHE A 136 -6.79 -3.89 -16.12
C PHE A 136 -6.60 -2.59 -15.31
N ALA A 137 -7.64 -1.77 -15.19
CA ALA A 137 -7.61 -0.62 -14.29
C ALA A 137 -7.49 -1.04 -12.82
N LEU A 138 -8.26 -2.04 -12.36
CA LEU A 138 -8.15 -2.59 -11.01
C LEU A 138 -6.77 -3.22 -10.75
N MET A 139 -6.16 -3.85 -11.75
CA MET A 139 -4.79 -4.35 -11.67
C MET A 139 -3.79 -3.21 -11.48
N ALA A 140 -3.95 -2.07 -12.16
CA ALA A 140 -3.13 -0.87 -11.90
C ALA A 140 -3.36 -0.29 -10.49
N VAL A 141 -4.59 -0.33 -9.99
CA VAL A 141 -4.91 0.06 -8.61
C VAL A 141 -4.19 -0.86 -7.61
N ALA A 142 -4.30 -2.17 -7.79
CA ALA A 142 -3.62 -3.15 -6.95
C ALA A 142 -2.10 -3.02 -7.01
N LEU A 143 -1.54 -2.73 -8.19
CA LEU A 143 -0.10 -2.45 -8.38
C LEU A 143 0.40 -1.29 -7.52
N ILE A 144 -0.39 -0.24 -7.37
CA ILE A 144 -0.01 0.90 -6.51
C ILE A 144 -0.25 0.58 -5.04
N TRP A 145 -1.37 -0.06 -4.69
CA TRP A 145 -1.79 -0.21 -3.30
C TRP A 145 -1.18 -1.41 -2.57
N ALA A 146 -0.75 -2.43 -3.32
CA ALA A 146 -0.27 -3.70 -2.80
C ALA A 146 0.79 -4.35 -3.71
N PRO A 147 1.81 -3.63 -4.22
CA PRO A 147 2.77 -4.15 -5.20
C PRO A 147 3.47 -5.45 -4.80
N GLU A 148 3.80 -5.59 -3.51
CA GLU A 148 4.56 -6.74 -2.97
C GLU A 148 3.67 -7.89 -2.46
N ASN A 149 2.34 -7.76 -2.51
CA ASN A 149 1.44 -8.88 -2.21
C ASN A 149 1.46 -9.88 -3.36
N ASP A 150 1.35 -11.16 -3.03
CA ASP A 150 1.38 -12.25 -3.99
C ASP A 150 -0.02 -12.54 -4.54
N ILE A 151 -0.08 -12.78 -5.85
CA ILE A 151 -1.19 -13.43 -6.53
C ILE A 151 -0.83 -14.90 -6.71
N HIS A 152 -1.64 -15.77 -6.13
CA HIS A 152 -1.50 -17.21 -6.28
C HIS A 152 -1.97 -17.61 -7.67
N CYS A 153 -1.06 -18.17 -8.46
CA CYS A 153 -1.34 -18.59 -9.82
C CYS A 153 -1.17 -20.10 -9.98
N VAL A 154 -2.02 -20.70 -10.81
CA VAL A 154 -1.75 -22.01 -11.41
C VAL A 154 -1.16 -21.76 -12.78
N PHE A 155 0.07 -22.22 -12.99
CA PHE A 155 0.66 -22.30 -14.31
C PHE A 155 0.13 -23.56 -14.99
N TRP A 156 -0.72 -23.36 -16.00
CA TRP A 156 -1.27 -24.45 -16.81
C TRP A 156 -0.61 -24.43 -18.19
N TRP A 157 0.25 -25.43 -18.45
CA TRP A 157 0.81 -25.71 -19.78
C TRP A 157 0.28 -27.04 -20.29
N ARG A 158 -0.60 -26.97 -21.30
CA ARG A 158 -1.06 -28.05 -22.20
C ARG A 158 -1.05 -29.45 -21.55
N TYR A 159 -2.08 -29.72 -20.75
CA TYR A 159 -2.50 -31.01 -20.17
C TYR A 159 -1.52 -31.81 -19.28
N LEU A 160 -0.23 -31.47 -19.15
CA LEU A 160 0.75 -32.35 -18.48
C LEU A 160 1.53 -31.72 -17.32
N TYR A 161 1.41 -30.42 -17.04
CA TYR A 161 2.17 -29.78 -15.98
C TYR A 161 1.39 -28.65 -15.31
N THR A 162 0.99 -28.86 -14.05
CA THR A 162 0.42 -27.83 -13.17
C THR A 162 1.42 -27.52 -12.06
N ARG A 163 1.98 -26.31 -12.06
CA ARG A 163 2.72 -25.77 -10.90
C ARG A 163 2.01 -24.58 -10.32
N GLN A 164 1.98 -24.52 -8.99
CA GLN A 164 1.59 -23.31 -8.28
C GLN A 164 2.77 -22.36 -8.28
N VAL A 165 2.52 -21.12 -8.68
CA VAL A 165 3.51 -20.04 -8.72
C VAL A 165 2.87 -18.84 -8.04
N ASP A 166 3.52 -18.36 -6.99
CA ASP A 166 3.14 -17.13 -6.32
C ASP A 166 3.96 -16.01 -6.95
N LEU A 167 3.27 -15.00 -7.48
CA LEU A 167 3.90 -13.86 -8.13
C LEU A 167 3.47 -12.57 -7.42
N PRO A 168 4.40 -11.69 -7.05
CA PRO A 168 4.03 -10.39 -6.51
C PRO A 168 3.24 -9.62 -7.56
N ILE A 169 2.27 -8.81 -7.14
CA ILE A 169 1.38 -8.05 -8.02
C ILE A 169 2.18 -7.22 -9.04
N TYR A 170 3.34 -6.65 -8.65
CA TYR A 170 4.17 -5.92 -9.61
C TYR A 170 4.69 -6.79 -10.76
N ALA A 171 5.06 -8.04 -10.49
CA ALA A 171 5.58 -8.95 -11.50
C ALA A 171 4.44 -9.47 -12.38
N PHE A 172 3.29 -9.81 -11.76
CA PHE A 172 2.11 -10.23 -12.48
C PHE A 172 1.57 -9.13 -13.41
N ALA A 173 1.41 -7.91 -12.90
CA ALA A 173 0.96 -6.76 -13.68
C ALA A 173 1.95 -6.43 -14.81
N GLY A 174 3.26 -6.44 -14.53
CA GLY A 174 4.30 -6.23 -15.53
C GLY A 174 4.28 -7.28 -16.64
N PHE A 175 4.06 -8.55 -16.30
CA PHE A 175 3.91 -9.64 -17.27
C PHE A 175 2.69 -9.42 -18.18
N TYR A 176 1.51 -9.14 -17.63
CA TYR A 176 0.30 -8.92 -18.43
C TYR A 176 0.36 -7.64 -19.28
N PHE A 177 0.99 -6.58 -18.77
CA PHE A 177 1.27 -5.37 -19.53
C PHE A 177 2.19 -5.66 -20.72
N ALA A 178 3.29 -6.39 -20.52
CA ALA A 178 4.19 -6.79 -21.59
C ALA A 178 3.48 -7.66 -22.66
N LEU A 179 2.58 -8.55 -22.24
CA LEU A 179 1.77 -9.34 -23.17
C LEU A 179 0.87 -8.47 -24.06
N GLN A 180 0.36 -7.33 -23.58
CA GLN A 180 -0.42 -6.40 -24.41
C GLN A 180 0.46 -5.66 -25.41
N LEU A 181 1.70 -5.34 -25.05
CA LEU A 181 2.63 -4.61 -25.92
C LEU A 181 3.11 -5.44 -27.13
N ILE A 182 3.21 -6.77 -26.98
CA ILE A 182 3.72 -7.64 -28.05
C ILE A 182 2.86 -7.55 -29.32
N PRO A 183 1.51 -7.71 -29.28
CA PRO A 183 0.67 -7.54 -30.47
C PRO A 183 0.73 -6.13 -31.06
N LEU A 184 0.77 -5.08 -30.22
CA LEU A 184 0.90 -3.69 -30.70
C LEU A 184 2.22 -3.47 -31.43
N ALA A 185 3.32 -4.07 -30.96
CA ALA A 185 4.63 -3.97 -31.59
C ALA A 185 4.71 -4.74 -32.92
N ILE A 186 4.07 -5.92 -33.00
CA ILE A 186 4.09 -6.77 -34.20
C ILE A 186 3.14 -6.25 -35.28
N PHE A 187 1.94 -5.83 -34.89
CA PHE A 187 0.85 -5.53 -35.81
C PHE A 187 0.50 -4.05 -35.92
N GLY A 188 1.25 -3.19 -35.21
CA GLY A 188 1.01 -1.75 -35.14
C GLY A 188 -0.07 -1.35 -34.13
N VAL A 189 -0.12 -0.06 -33.83
CA VAL A 189 -1.15 0.53 -32.95
C VAL A 189 -2.45 0.65 -33.73
N ARG A 190 -3.47 -0.08 -33.27
CA ARG A 190 -4.83 -0.08 -33.82
C ARG A 190 -5.83 -0.30 -32.69
N MET A 191 -7.10 0.04 -32.93
CA MET A 191 -8.17 -0.28 -31.98
C MET A 191 -8.34 -1.81 -31.88
N SER A 192 -7.70 -2.40 -30.88
CA SER A 192 -7.74 -3.83 -30.58
C SER A 192 -8.01 -4.04 -29.09
N SER A 193 -8.31 -5.28 -28.71
CA SER A 193 -8.51 -5.65 -27.30
C SER A 193 -7.29 -5.29 -26.44
N GLU A 194 -6.08 -5.47 -26.96
CA GLU A 194 -4.85 -5.17 -26.24
C GLU A 194 -4.66 -3.67 -25.98
N LEU A 195 -4.97 -2.83 -26.98
CA LEU A 195 -4.92 -1.38 -26.79
C LEU A 195 -5.97 -0.93 -25.77
N LEU A 196 -7.20 -1.46 -25.85
CA LEU A 196 -8.26 -1.17 -24.89
C LEU A 196 -7.87 -1.61 -23.46
N HIS A 197 -7.21 -2.76 -23.29
CA HIS A 197 -6.68 -3.18 -21.99
C HIS A 197 -5.64 -2.19 -21.44
N LEU A 198 -4.73 -1.69 -22.28
CA LEU A 198 -3.74 -0.69 -21.87
C LEU A 198 -4.39 0.65 -21.52
N MET A 199 -5.43 1.05 -22.25
CA MET A 199 -6.21 2.25 -21.95
C MET A 199 -6.93 2.11 -20.61
N GLY A 200 -7.56 0.97 -20.33
CA GLY A 200 -8.13 0.68 -19.02
C GLY A 200 -7.10 0.69 -17.90
N MET A 201 -5.94 0.06 -18.11
CA MET A 201 -4.83 0.14 -17.16
C MET A 201 -4.41 1.59 -16.88
N SER A 202 -4.39 2.44 -17.92
CA SER A 202 -4.06 3.86 -17.78
C SER A 202 -5.06 4.63 -16.92
N VAL A 203 -6.35 4.28 -16.96
CA VAL A 203 -7.42 4.85 -16.14
C VAL A 203 -7.23 4.51 -14.66
N GLY A 204 -6.77 3.29 -14.36
CA GLY A 204 -6.56 2.83 -12.98
C GLY A 204 -5.51 3.64 -12.20
N PHE A 205 -4.43 4.09 -12.87
CA PHE A 205 -3.34 4.82 -12.20
C PHE A 205 -3.80 6.12 -11.52
N PRO A 206 -4.48 7.07 -12.19
CA PRO A 206 -5.02 8.27 -11.56
C PRO A 206 -5.90 7.97 -10.34
N PHE A 207 -6.86 7.04 -10.45
CA PHE A 207 -7.72 6.67 -9.33
C PHE A 207 -6.91 6.18 -8.14
N ALA A 208 -5.97 5.27 -8.38
CA ALA A 208 -5.13 4.71 -7.32
C ALA A 208 -4.31 5.78 -6.59
N ILE A 209 -3.69 6.70 -7.35
CA ILE A 209 -2.86 7.80 -6.82
C ILE A 209 -3.70 8.81 -6.05
N VAL A 210 -4.83 9.23 -6.60
CA VAL A 210 -5.70 10.23 -5.97
C VAL A 210 -6.26 9.69 -4.66
N MET A 211 -6.79 8.46 -4.67
CA MET A 211 -7.34 7.85 -3.46
C MET A 211 -6.29 7.68 -2.37
N LEU A 212 -5.06 7.31 -2.74
CA LEU A 212 -3.95 7.18 -1.79
C LEU A 212 -3.56 8.56 -1.21
N ARG A 213 -3.35 9.57 -2.06
CA ARG A 213 -2.95 10.93 -1.63
C ARG A 213 -4.02 11.64 -0.80
N ARG A 214 -5.30 11.33 -1.06
CA ARG A 214 -6.43 11.88 -0.29
C ARG A 214 -6.72 11.09 1.00
N GLY A 215 -5.98 10.01 1.28
CA GLY A 215 -6.21 9.16 2.45
C GLY A 215 -7.55 8.41 2.41
N TRP A 216 -8.12 8.20 1.22
CA TRP A 216 -9.38 7.47 1.06
C TRP A 216 -9.20 5.96 1.15
N VAL A 217 -7.96 5.50 0.98
CA VAL A 217 -7.47 4.14 1.19
C VAL A 217 -6.27 4.18 2.14
N ASP A 218 -6.21 3.23 3.07
CA ASP A 218 -5.04 2.99 3.89
C ASP A 218 -4.33 1.73 3.39
N CYS A 219 -3.10 1.90 2.91
CA CYS A 219 -2.26 0.81 2.44
C CYS A 219 -1.24 0.36 3.48
N GLU A 220 -1.27 0.90 4.69
CA GLU A 220 -0.40 0.49 5.80
C GLU A 220 1.10 0.60 5.50
N GLY A 221 1.48 1.52 4.59
CA GLY A 221 2.86 1.67 4.11
C GLY A 221 3.32 0.60 3.11
N TRP A 222 2.42 -0.29 2.68
CA TRP A 222 2.67 -1.29 1.64
C TRP A 222 2.45 -0.78 0.22
N ASP A 223 1.98 0.47 0.06
CA ASP A 223 1.85 1.08 -1.26
C ASP A 223 3.21 1.33 -1.93
N LEU A 224 3.19 1.44 -3.25
CA LEU A 224 4.37 1.60 -4.08
C LEU A 224 5.25 2.78 -3.68
N PHE A 225 4.68 3.91 -3.27
CA PHE A 225 5.44 5.12 -2.95
C PHE A 225 6.15 4.98 -1.59
N SER A 226 5.43 4.46 -0.58
CA SER A 226 6.01 4.17 0.73
C SER A 226 7.16 3.14 0.61
N ARG A 227 6.96 2.06 -0.15
CA ARG A 227 7.98 1.03 -0.37
C ARG A 227 9.20 1.53 -1.15
N TYR A 228 8.98 2.40 -2.13
CA TYR A 228 10.08 3.03 -2.86
C TYR A 228 10.92 3.93 -1.93
N HIS A 229 10.28 4.76 -1.11
CA HIS A 229 10.96 5.67 -0.17
C HIS A 229 11.77 4.93 0.91
N ASP A 230 11.26 3.81 1.42
CA ASP A 230 12.01 2.98 2.38
C ASP A 230 13.25 2.35 1.76
N ARG A 231 13.16 1.87 0.50
CA ARG A 231 14.31 1.29 -0.22
C ARG A 231 15.40 2.33 -0.50
N THR A 232 15.02 3.55 -0.92
CA THR A 232 15.99 4.62 -1.22
C THR A 232 16.68 5.12 0.05
N LYS A 233 15.96 5.32 1.15
CA LYS A 233 16.57 5.66 2.45
C LYS A 233 17.50 4.56 2.97
N GLY A 234 17.10 3.30 2.87
CA GLY A 234 17.93 2.16 3.27
C GLY A 234 19.23 2.07 2.46
N SER A 235 19.15 2.33 1.15
CA SER A 235 20.33 2.38 0.27
C SER A 235 21.23 3.58 0.56
N SER A 236 20.67 4.77 0.81
CA SER A 236 21.43 5.97 1.17
C SER A 236 22.18 5.78 2.48
N LYS A 237 21.52 5.24 3.51
CA LYS A 237 22.14 4.97 4.81
C LYS A 237 23.26 3.93 4.72
N LYS A 238 23.08 2.90 3.89
CA LYS A 238 24.13 1.89 3.61
C LYS A 238 25.32 2.53 2.88
N LEU A 239 25.06 3.40 1.90
CA LEU A 239 26.10 4.11 1.16
C LEU A 239 26.86 5.09 2.06
N GLU A 240 26.16 5.84 2.91
CA GLU A 240 26.77 6.73 3.92
C GLU A 240 27.65 5.98 4.91
N THR A 241 27.22 4.79 5.34
CA THR A 241 28.02 3.92 6.22
C THR A 241 29.31 3.48 5.51
N ILE A 242 29.21 3.01 4.26
CA ILE A 242 30.37 2.59 3.46
C ILE A 242 31.33 3.77 3.22
N LEU A 243 30.80 4.95 2.90
CA LEU A 243 31.58 6.17 2.69
C LEU A 243 32.22 6.67 4.00
N GLY A 244 31.53 6.52 5.14
CA GLY A 244 32.06 6.80 6.48
C GLY A 244 33.23 5.90 6.84
N GLU A 245 33.08 4.58 6.68
CA GLU A 245 34.15 3.61 6.92
C GLU A 245 35.37 3.84 6.01
N ALA A 246 35.14 4.24 4.74
CA ALA A 246 36.21 4.59 3.82
C ALA A 246 36.96 5.87 4.24
N ARG A 247 36.22 6.89 4.72
CA ARG A 247 36.82 8.13 5.26
C ARG A 247 37.60 7.86 6.54
N GLU A 248 37.08 7.06 7.47
CA GLU A 248 37.80 6.71 8.70
C GLU A 248 39.09 5.95 8.42
N ARG A 249 39.08 5.00 7.46
CA ARG A 249 40.30 4.29 7.03
C ARG A 249 41.33 5.24 6.41
N ALA A 250 40.91 6.13 5.51
CA ALA A 250 41.81 7.12 4.91
C ALA A 250 42.41 8.08 5.97
N SER A 251 41.57 8.53 6.90
CA SER A 251 41.97 9.41 8.01
C SER A 251 42.91 8.71 9.00
N GLY A 252 42.64 7.45 9.33
CA GLY A 252 43.49 6.61 10.17
C GLY A 252 44.86 6.34 9.54
N GLN A 253 44.90 6.09 8.22
CA GLN A 253 46.15 5.95 7.48
C GLN A 253 46.98 7.24 7.48
N GLN A 254 46.32 8.40 7.27
CA GLN A 254 46.97 9.71 7.34
C GLN A 254 47.47 10.04 8.77
N ALA A 255 46.67 9.78 9.80
CA ALA A 255 47.05 9.97 11.19
C ALA A 255 48.22 9.05 11.60
N LEU A 256 48.23 7.79 11.17
CA LEU A 256 49.34 6.86 11.39
C LEU A 256 50.64 7.31 10.69
N ASN A 257 50.54 7.86 9.49
CA ASN A 257 51.68 8.43 8.77
C ASN A 257 52.22 9.69 9.46
N LEU A 258 51.34 10.55 9.98
CA LEU A 258 51.72 11.75 10.75
C LEU A 258 52.38 11.38 12.09
N ILE A 259 51.82 10.42 12.84
CA ILE A 259 52.37 9.92 14.11
C ILE A 259 53.75 9.27 13.90
N ARG A 260 53.95 8.50 12.82
CA ARG A 260 55.27 7.97 12.45
C ARG A 260 56.29 9.05 12.10
N SER A 261 55.83 10.18 11.56
CA SER A 261 56.70 11.27 11.13
C SER A 261 57.10 12.24 12.24
N ASN A 262 56.33 12.35 13.33
CA ASN A 262 56.65 13.24 14.45
C ASN A 262 55.99 12.84 15.80
N PRO A 263 56.66 12.00 16.63
CA PRO A 263 56.10 11.47 17.88
C PRO A 263 55.90 12.50 19.02
N ALA A 264 56.48 13.70 18.93
CA ALA A 264 56.52 14.68 20.02
C ALA A 264 55.32 15.66 20.03
N ALA A 265 54.44 15.63 19.01
CA ALA A 265 53.40 16.64 18.81
C ALA A 265 52.09 16.40 19.59
N PHE A 266 51.94 15.29 20.31
CA PHE A 266 50.70 14.94 21.02
C PHE A 266 50.88 15.00 22.55
N ASN A 267 50.94 16.22 23.08
CA ASN A 267 50.55 16.51 24.46
C ASN A 267 49.31 17.43 24.41
N PRO A 268 48.20 17.08 25.07
CA PRO A 268 46.95 17.85 24.92
C PRO A 268 46.97 19.13 25.78
N PRO A 269 46.62 20.31 25.25
CA PRO A 269 46.29 21.47 26.05
C PRO A 269 44.84 21.41 26.53
N ALA A 270 44.65 21.84 27.78
CA ALA A 270 43.35 22.08 28.39
C ALA A 270 42.68 23.35 27.83
N GLN A 271 41.35 23.37 27.87
CA GLN A 271 40.41 24.49 27.65
C GLN A 271 39.85 24.67 26.22
N ALA A 272 38.56 24.37 26.08
CA ALA A 272 37.64 25.06 25.16
C ALA A 272 36.19 24.80 25.59
N THR A 273 35.78 25.45 26.69
CA THR A 273 34.37 25.73 27.01
C THR A 273 33.98 27.07 26.39
N ALA A 274 32.72 27.19 25.95
CA ALA A 274 32.00 28.40 25.54
C ALA A 274 31.92 28.72 24.04
N ALA A 275 30.90 28.16 23.36
CA ALA A 275 30.22 28.81 22.24
C ALA A 275 28.90 28.08 21.92
N ALA A 276 27.88 28.27 22.76
CA ALA A 276 26.49 27.92 22.41
C ALA A 276 25.54 28.82 23.21
N LYS A 277 25.36 30.06 22.76
CA LYS A 277 24.30 30.95 23.24
C LYS A 277 23.69 31.73 22.07
N GLN A 278 22.36 31.71 22.05
CA GLN A 278 21.41 32.67 21.49
C GLN A 278 21.00 32.58 20.01
N TRP A 279 19.80 32.05 19.80
CA TRP A 279 18.85 32.50 18.78
C TRP A 279 17.40 32.25 19.27
N THR A 280 16.51 33.24 19.16
CA THR A 280 15.07 33.13 19.42
C THR A 280 14.30 34.02 18.43
N PRO A 281 13.27 33.53 17.71
CA PRO A 281 12.37 34.37 16.92
C PRO A 281 11.01 34.63 17.60
N GLU A 282 10.36 35.70 17.14
CA GLU A 282 9.18 36.39 17.67
C GLU A 282 7.84 35.63 17.58
N VAL A 283 6.97 36.02 18.52
CA VAL A 283 5.70 35.44 18.97
C VAL A 283 4.63 35.26 17.88
N ALA A 284 4.29 34.00 17.59
CA ALA A 284 2.99 33.61 17.03
C ALA A 284 1.97 33.35 18.17
N PRO A 285 0.64 33.31 17.91
CA PRO A 285 -0.38 33.14 18.96
C PRO A 285 -0.09 31.89 19.81
N CYS A 286 -0.16 32.02 21.15
CA CYS A 286 0.37 31.07 22.15
C CYS A 286 -0.01 29.59 21.96
N ASP A 287 -1.04 29.29 21.18
CA ASP A 287 -1.60 27.94 21.02
C ASP A 287 -1.06 27.22 19.76
N VAL A 288 -0.58 27.96 18.75
CA VAL A 288 0.06 27.37 17.54
C VAL A 288 1.56 27.17 17.73
N GLU A 289 2.14 27.86 18.72
CA GLU A 289 3.56 27.86 19.02
C GLU A 289 4.06 26.48 19.44
N PHE A 290 3.35 25.76 20.33
CA PHE A 290 3.84 24.50 20.89
C PHE A 290 3.92 23.37 19.87
N GLU A 291 2.99 23.29 18.91
CA GLU A 291 3.04 22.28 17.85
C GLU A 291 4.21 22.56 16.89
N PHE A 292 4.42 23.83 16.53
CA PHE A 292 5.55 24.24 15.71
C PHE A 292 6.90 24.03 16.42
N GLN A 293 6.99 24.44 17.69
CA GLN A 293 8.17 24.24 18.53
C GLN A 293 8.46 22.75 18.77
N PHE A 294 7.42 21.93 18.90
CA PHE A 294 7.55 20.48 18.98
C PHE A 294 8.18 19.91 17.71
N CYS A 295 7.62 20.23 16.54
CA CYS A 295 8.17 19.82 15.25
C CYS A 295 9.61 20.30 15.05
N TRP A 296 9.89 21.56 15.39
CA TRP A 296 11.22 22.14 15.30
C TRP A 296 12.23 21.44 16.21
N ALA A 297 11.86 21.16 17.47
CA ALA A 297 12.71 20.44 18.41
C ALA A 297 12.99 19.00 17.93
N LEU A 298 12.01 18.34 17.32
CA LEU A 298 12.20 17.02 16.71
C LEU A 298 13.17 17.06 15.54
N ASP A 299 13.05 18.05 14.66
CA ASP A 299 13.94 18.21 13.50
C ASP A 299 15.36 18.61 13.94
N ALA A 300 15.50 19.35 15.04
CA ALA A 300 16.78 19.66 15.69
C ALA A 300 17.35 18.50 16.52
N SER A 301 16.62 17.39 16.67
CA SER A 301 16.95 16.29 17.61
C SER A 301 17.15 16.76 19.07
N ASP A 302 16.53 17.87 19.45
CA ASP A 302 16.49 18.38 20.83
C ASP A 302 15.44 17.60 21.63
N LEU A 303 15.89 16.57 22.35
CA LEU A 303 15.02 15.71 23.14
C LEU A 303 14.31 16.47 24.26
N ASP A 304 15.01 17.37 24.96
CA ASP A 304 14.45 18.09 26.09
C ASP A 304 13.44 19.14 25.61
N GLY A 305 13.75 19.82 24.50
CA GLY A 305 12.79 20.68 23.79
C GLY A 305 11.55 19.92 23.34
N ALA A 306 11.72 18.76 22.70
CA ALA A 306 10.60 17.96 22.22
C ALA A 306 9.73 17.45 23.38
N GLN A 307 10.33 16.97 24.47
CA GLN A 307 9.60 16.51 25.65
C GLN A 307 8.81 17.65 26.31
N ARG A 308 9.42 18.82 26.52
CA ARG A 308 8.72 19.97 27.12
C ARG A 308 7.49 20.39 26.32
N ASN A 309 7.63 20.48 24.99
CA ASN A 309 6.52 20.84 24.12
C ASN A 309 5.44 19.76 24.07
N TYR A 310 5.83 18.48 24.07
CA TYR A 310 4.87 17.37 24.17
C TYR A 310 4.09 17.40 25.49
N ASP A 311 4.75 17.69 26.61
CA ASP A 311 4.10 17.77 27.93
C ASP A 311 3.10 18.92 28.00
N GLU A 312 3.38 20.06 27.36
CA GLU A 312 2.41 21.16 27.21
C GLU A 312 1.24 20.78 26.29
N LEU A 313 1.49 20.07 25.17
CA LEU A 313 0.41 19.54 24.33
C LEU A 313 -0.48 18.53 25.08
N VAL A 314 0.08 17.75 26.00
CA VAL A 314 -0.67 16.88 26.91
C VAL A 314 -1.50 17.70 27.90
N ARG A 315 -0.92 18.73 28.51
CA ARG A 315 -1.61 19.62 29.45
C ARG A 315 -2.80 20.33 28.80
N LEU A 316 -2.68 20.69 27.52
CA LEU A 316 -3.73 21.32 26.73
C LEU A 316 -4.76 20.34 26.14
N ASP A 317 -4.61 19.03 26.37
CA ASP A 317 -5.43 17.95 25.78
C ASP A 317 -5.45 17.93 24.24
N ARG A 318 -4.37 18.43 23.60
CA ARG A 318 -4.25 18.54 22.13
C ARG A 318 -3.42 17.44 21.49
N THR A 319 -3.06 16.40 22.25
CA THR A 319 -2.29 15.27 21.70
C THR A 319 -3.00 14.52 20.55
N GLY A 320 -4.32 14.66 20.44
CA GLY A 320 -5.11 14.10 19.35
C GLY A 320 -4.88 14.78 17.99
N GLU A 321 -4.39 16.02 18.01
CA GLU A 321 -4.13 16.86 16.83
C GLU A 321 -2.76 16.58 16.20
N ILE A 322 -1.82 16.01 16.98
CA ILE A 322 -0.48 15.68 16.49
C ILE A 322 -0.58 14.62 15.38
N ASP A 323 0.03 14.92 14.24
CA ASP A 323 0.07 14.00 13.12
C ASP A 323 0.90 12.74 13.45
N ILE A 324 0.58 11.65 12.73
CA ILE A 324 1.19 10.34 12.96
C ILE A 324 2.70 10.36 12.72
N ALA A 325 3.18 11.09 11.71
CA ALA A 325 4.60 11.10 11.38
C ALA A 325 5.41 11.81 12.46
N THR A 326 4.90 12.92 12.99
CA THR A 326 5.51 13.66 14.11
C THR A 326 5.54 12.83 15.39
N LEU A 327 4.45 12.13 15.73
CA LEU A 327 4.44 11.18 16.86
C LEU A 327 5.45 10.04 16.70
N VAL A 328 5.59 9.49 15.49
CA VAL A 328 6.59 8.45 15.21
C VAL A 328 8.02 8.99 15.35
N LYS A 329 8.30 10.19 14.81
CA LYS A 329 9.60 10.87 15.00
C LYS A 329 9.93 11.04 16.48
N PHE A 330 8.96 11.46 17.29
CA PHE A 330 9.17 11.65 18.72
C PHE A 330 9.45 10.33 19.46
N VAL A 331 8.67 9.28 19.18
CA VAL A 331 8.89 7.94 19.74
C VAL A 331 10.28 7.40 19.37
N ASP A 332 10.76 7.68 18.16
CA ASP A 332 12.10 7.26 17.72
C ASP A 332 13.22 8.08 18.37
N LEU A 333 13.02 9.38 18.57
CA LEU A 333 13.94 10.24 19.33
C LEU A 333 14.04 9.82 20.81
N LEU A 334 12.92 9.45 21.43
CA LEU A 334 12.90 8.91 22.79
C LEU A 334 13.65 7.58 22.88
N ALA A 335 13.45 6.71 21.89
CA ALA A 335 14.15 5.42 21.84
C ALA A 335 15.65 5.54 21.59
N SER A 336 16.11 6.50 20.78
CA SER A 336 17.54 6.73 20.56
C SER A 336 18.26 7.15 21.85
N HIS A 337 17.56 7.85 22.73
CA HIS A 337 18.04 8.25 24.07
C HIS A 337 17.68 7.25 25.18
N LYS A 338 17.20 6.05 24.82
CA LYS A 338 16.81 4.99 25.77
C LYS A 338 15.70 5.40 26.77
N ARG A 339 14.92 6.45 26.46
CA ARG A 339 13.76 6.90 27.26
C ARG A 339 12.50 6.06 26.98
N TYR A 340 12.60 4.76 27.21
CA TYR A 340 11.55 3.80 26.83
C TYR A 340 10.24 4.00 27.61
N ARG A 341 10.31 4.39 28.90
CA ARG A 341 9.12 4.65 29.72
C ARG A 341 8.32 5.82 29.17
N ASP A 342 9.01 6.89 28.78
CA ASP A 342 8.40 8.12 28.27
C ASP A 342 7.77 7.91 26.88
N SER A 343 8.28 6.93 26.12
CA SER A 343 7.67 6.55 24.84
C SER A 343 6.30 5.87 24.97
N LEU A 344 5.88 5.42 26.16
CA LEU A 344 4.61 4.71 26.33
C LEU A 344 3.39 5.60 26.08
N ALA A 345 3.42 6.86 26.52
CA ALA A 345 2.32 7.79 26.30
C ALA A 345 2.08 8.07 24.80
N PRO A 346 3.07 8.53 24.01
CA PRO A 346 2.87 8.72 22.57
C PRO A 346 2.61 7.40 21.82
N LEU A 347 3.21 6.29 22.25
CA LEU A 347 2.88 4.97 21.69
C LEU A 347 1.42 4.57 21.95
N SER A 348 0.84 4.93 23.09
CA SER A 348 -0.56 4.62 23.39
C SER A 348 -1.53 5.37 22.47
N ILE A 349 -1.18 6.60 22.09
CA ILE A 349 -1.93 7.39 21.09
C ILE A 349 -1.86 6.71 19.73
N LEU A 350 -0.66 6.29 19.31
CA LEU A 350 -0.46 5.55 18.06
C LEU A 350 -1.20 4.19 18.09
N ALA A 351 -1.19 3.47 19.22
CA ALA A 351 -1.83 2.17 19.37
C ALA A 351 -3.37 2.21 19.24
N ARG A 352 -3.99 3.37 19.51
CA ARG A 352 -5.43 3.58 19.30
C ARG A 352 -5.81 3.73 17.82
N ARG A 353 -4.84 4.00 16.94
CA ARG A 353 -5.08 4.10 15.48
C ARG A 353 -5.31 2.70 14.89
N ARG A 354 -6.11 2.62 13.82
CA ARG A 354 -6.34 1.36 13.08
C ARG A 354 -5.14 1.09 12.16
N GLY A 355 -5.00 -0.17 11.72
CA GLY A 355 -3.97 -0.60 10.77
C GLY A 355 -2.61 -0.90 11.39
N THR A 356 -1.61 -1.11 10.54
CA THR A 356 -0.26 -1.58 10.93
C THR A 356 0.45 -0.66 11.92
N ILE A 357 0.29 0.66 11.84
CA ILE A 357 0.96 1.61 12.76
C ILE A 357 0.49 1.38 14.20
N GLY A 358 -0.83 1.22 14.40
CA GLY A 358 -1.38 0.93 15.72
C GLY A 358 -0.92 -0.43 16.25
N HIS A 359 -0.87 -1.44 15.39
CA HIS A 359 -0.33 -2.76 15.77
C HIS A 359 1.16 -2.72 16.12
N LEU A 360 1.98 -2.00 15.35
CA LEU A 360 3.41 -1.85 15.62
C LEU A 360 3.65 -1.09 16.92
N ALA A 361 2.86 -0.05 17.18
CA ALA A 361 2.90 0.69 18.44
C ALA A 361 2.54 -0.21 19.62
N ALA A 362 1.44 -0.98 19.52
CA ALA A 362 1.05 -1.95 20.55
C ALA A 362 2.12 -3.03 20.78
N LEU A 363 2.71 -3.58 19.72
CA LEU A 363 3.82 -4.55 19.83
C LEU A 363 5.06 -3.92 20.49
N ARG A 364 5.39 -2.66 20.19
CA ARG A 364 6.51 -1.93 20.81
C ARG A 364 6.24 -1.66 22.28
N MET A 365 5.02 -1.24 22.63
CA MET A 365 4.58 -1.10 24.03
C MET A 365 4.69 -2.43 24.79
N ALA A 366 4.15 -3.52 24.23
CA ALA A 366 4.21 -4.83 24.85
C ALA A 366 5.67 -5.29 25.11
N LYS A 367 6.60 -5.00 24.18
CA LYS A 367 8.03 -5.25 24.38
C LYS A 367 8.64 -4.38 25.48
N ILE A 368 8.27 -3.10 25.57
CA ILE A 368 8.74 -2.20 26.63
C ILE A 368 8.25 -2.70 27.99
N TYR A 369 6.96 -3.02 28.11
CA TYR A 369 6.40 -3.59 29.34
C TYR A 369 7.12 -4.86 29.75
N LEU A 370 7.33 -5.80 28.81
CA LEU A 370 7.96 -7.08 29.11
C LEU A 370 9.46 -6.97 29.46
N ARG A 371 10.24 -6.19 28.68
CA ARG A 371 11.71 -6.19 28.77
C ARG A 371 12.27 -5.10 29.67
N VAL A 372 11.65 -3.92 29.67
CA VAL A 372 12.14 -2.76 30.40
C VAL A 372 11.44 -2.66 31.75
N LEU A 373 10.10 -2.72 31.76
CA LEU A 373 9.32 -2.57 32.99
C LEU A 373 9.09 -3.88 33.75
N ARG A 374 9.43 -5.03 33.15
CA ARG A 374 9.20 -6.37 33.71
C ARG A 374 7.74 -6.63 34.12
N ASP A 375 6.79 -6.01 33.42
CA ASP A 375 5.36 -6.13 33.65
C ASP A 375 4.72 -7.00 32.55
N SER A 376 4.64 -8.31 32.81
CA SER A 376 4.04 -9.28 31.90
C SER A 376 2.52 -9.09 31.76
N LYS A 377 1.83 -8.63 32.82
CA LYS A 377 0.38 -8.40 32.83
C LYS A 377 0.01 -7.22 31.93
N ALA A 378 0.74 -6.11 32.02
CA ALA A 378 0.54 -4.97 31.12
C ALA A 378 0.89 -5.33 29.68
N ALA A 379 1.97 -6.09 29.45
CA ALA A 379 2.30 -6.58 28.12
C ALA A 379 1.17 -7.44 27.53
N GLN A 380 0.61 -8.37 28.31
CA GLN A 380 -0.51 -9.22 27.88
C GLN A 380 -1.78 -8.39 27.60
N ARG A 381 -2.09 -7.40 28.45
CA ARG A 381 -3.24 -6.51 28.27
C ARG A 381 -3.15 -5.77 26.92
N VAL A 382 -2.01 -5.14 26.64
CA VAL A 382 -1.78 -4.45 25.37
C VAL A 382 -1.96 -5.39 24.17
N LEU A 383 -1.43 -6.62 24.24
CA LEU A 383 -1.57 -7.60 23.15
C LEU A 383 -2.99 -8.16 22.99
N SER A 384 -3.80 -8.15 24.06
CA SER A 384 -5.20 -8.57 24.04
C SER A 384 -6.14 -7.51 23.46
N GLU A 385 -5.78 -6.23 23.63
CA GLU A 385 -6.54 -5.10 23.10
C GLU A 385 -6.25 -4.83 21.60
N MET A 386 -5.24 -5.50 21.03
CA MET A 386 -4.92 -5.41 19.60
C MET A 386 -6.09 -5.91 18.74
N ARG A 387 -6.71 -4.99 17.99
CA ARG A 387 -7.86 -5.28 17.11
C ARG A 387 -7.45 -6.08 15.88
N ALA A 388 -8.16 -7.17 15.61
CA ALA A 388 -8.04 -7.96 14.37
C ALA A 388 -8.72 -7.23 13.18
N PRO A 389 -8.38 -7.55 11.90
CA PRO A 389 -7.39 -8.55 11.46
C PRO A 389 -5.94 -8.06 11.57
N TRP A 390 -4.99 -8.99 11.69
CA TRP A 390 -3.55 -8.69 11.79
C TRP A 390 -2.83 -9.19 10.54
N ALA A 391 -1.91 -8.39 9.98
CA ALA A 391 -1.02 -8.87 8.93
C ALA A 391 -0.19 -10.08 9.42
N PRO A 392 0.16 -11.07 8.57
CA PRO A 392 0.84 -12.30 9.00
C PRO A 392 2.10 -12.06 9.84
N LYS A 393 2.93 -11.07 9.45
CA LYS A 393 4.15 -10.68 10.20
C LYS A 393 3.84 -10.08 11.57
N ILE A 394 2.75 -9.33 11.70
CA ILE A 394 2.29 -8.75 12.98
C ILE A 394 1.81 -9.89 13.88
N ASN A 395 1.02 -10.81 13.35
CA ASN A 395 0.55 -11.98 14.09
C ASN A 395 1.71 -12.85 14.57
N GLN A 396 2.71 -13.09 13.71
CA GLN A 396 3.92 -13.83 14.07
C GLN A 396 4.68 -13.12 15.22
N LYS A 397 4.90 -11.81 15.14
CA LYS A 397 5.56 -11.03 16.19
C LYS A 397 4.75 -11.02 17.49
N ARG A 398 3.42 -10.89 17.41
CA ARG A 398 2.51 -10.98 18.55
C ARG A 398 2.65 -12.32 19.26
N ASN A 399 2.58 -13.42 18.51
CA ASN A 399 2.71 -14.77 19.07
C ASN A 399 4.10 -15.01 19.67
N GLN A 400 5.16 -14.46 19.08
CA GLN A 400 6.50 -14.51 19.69
C GLN A 400 6.56 -13.80 21.05
N ILE A 401 5.91 -12.64 21.21
CA ILE A 401 5.86 -11.95 22.50
C ILE A 401 4.99 -12.72 23.50
N ILE A 402 3.86 -13.29 23.06
CA ILE A 402 3.01 -14.15 23.91
C ILE A 402 3.81 -15.35 24.43
N LEU A 403 4.58 -16.02 23.57
CA LEU A 403 5.47 -17.11 23.98
C LEU A 403 6.55 -16.62 24.96
N GLN A 404 7.11 -15.42 24.77
CA GLN A 404 8.06 -14.82 25.71
C GLN A 404 7.41 -14.51 27.08
N ILE A 405 6.15 -14.08 27.10
CA ILE A 405 5.39 -13.86 28.34
C ILE A 405 5.20 -15.19 29.08
N GLN A 406 4.81 -16.24 28.36
CA GLN A 406 4.61 -17.58 28.93
C GLN A 406 5.93 -18.19 29.45
N SER A 407 7.03 -18.00 28.74
CA SER A 407 8.35 -18.54 29.14
C SER A 407 9.03 -17.76 30.25
N THR A 408 8.66 -16.49 30.48
CA THR A 408 9.25 -15.67 31.55
C THR A 408 8.70 -15.98 32.93
N GLY A 409 7.71 -16.87 33.07
CA GLY A 409 7.40 -17.53 34.33
C GLY A 409 7.09 -16.60 35.52
N TYR A 410 6.55 -15.40 35.28
CA TYR A 410 6.03 -14.54 36.35
C TYR A 410 4.68 -15.11 36.80
N THR A 411 4.78 -16.16 37.60
CA THR A 411 3.72 -16.63 38.49
C THR A 411 3.34 -15.49 39.44
N ASP A 412 2.05 -15.37 39.72
CA ASP A 412 1.49 -14.39 40.64
C ASP A 412 2.27 -14.38 41.97
N GLN A 413 3.04 -13.32 42.21
CA GLN A 413 3.32 -12.90 43.58
C GLN A 413 2.57 -11.58 43.80
N PRO A 414 1.55 -11.57 44.67
CA PRO A 414 0.93 -10.34 45.12
C PRO A 414 1.91 -9.62 46.06
N THR A 415 2.21 -8.36 45.77
CA THR A 415 2.71 -7.39 46.76
C THR A 415 1.65 -6.33 46.94
#